data_AF-A0A257S5P7-F1
#
_entry.id   AF-A0A257S5P7-F1
#
_cell.length_a   1.000
_cell.length_b   1.000
_cell.length_c   1.000
_cell.angle_alpha   90.00
_cell.angle_beta   90.00
_cell.angle_gamma   90.00
#
_symmetry.space_group_name_H-M   'P 1'
#
loop_
_entity.id
_entity.type
_entity.pdbx_description
1 polymer ?
#
loop_
_entity_poly.entity_id
_entity_poly.type
_entity_poly.pdbx_seq_one_letter_code
_entity_poly.pdbx_strand_id
1 'polypeptide(L)'
;MSTAGFIGTAAGALIAHWIAAAGADLSLIPVRLLLVLPLVLVPLAGQFGMNPILFVSLFAQLLPPPAELGISPVSLVLALTGGWALAAPTSPFTASVMIISRIGKVTPKEVAFKWNGIFVVLAAIGLAVWVQLLA
;
A
#
# COMPACT_ATOMS: atom_id res chain seq x y z
N MET A 1 -14.89 1.43 7.91
CA MET A 1 -13.89 0.35 7.83
C MET A 1 -14.46 -0.85 7.07
N SER A 2 -15.64 -1.38 7.45
CA SER A 2 -16.24 -2.58 6.83
C SER A 2 -16.47 -2.49 5.31
N THR A 3 -16.89 -1.33 4.79
CA THR A 3 -17.13 -1.14 3.35
C THR A 3 -15.85 -1.16 2.51
N ALA A 4 -14.78 -0.53 2.97
CA ALA A 4 -13.50 -0.50 2.23
C ALA A 4 -12.84 -1.89 2.17
N GLY A 5 -12.89 -2.64 3.28
CA GLY A 5 -12.42 -4.02 3.31
C GLY A 5 -13.21 -4.90 2.34
N PHE A 6 -14.54 -4.80 2.35
CA PHE A 6 -15.42 -5.51 1.42
C PHE A 6 -15.13 -5.16 -0.05
N ILE A 7 -15.01 -3.87 -0.38
CA ILE A 7 -14.65 -3.42 -1.75
C ILE A 7 -13.30 -4.02 -2.17
N GLY A 8 -12.29 -3.97 -1.29
CA GLY A 8 -10.98 -4.54 -1.60
C GLY A 8 -11.03 -6.05 -1.84
N THR A 9 -11.77 -6.80 -1.03
CA THR A 9 -11.97 -8.25 -1.23
C THR A 9 -12.70 -8.54 -2.54
N ALA A 10 -13.81 -7.83 -2.82
CA ALA A 10 -14.58 -8.02 -4.05
C ALA A 10 -13.77 -7.64 -5.29
N ALA A 11 -13.06 -6.50 -5.26
CA ALA A 11 -12.18 -6.07 -6.34
C ALA A 11 -11.03 -7.06 -6.56
N GLY A 12 -10.39 -7.53 -5.49
CA GLY A 12 -9.31 -8.53 -5.57
C GLY A 12 -9.78 -9.83 -6.23
N ALA A 13 -10.93 -10.35 -5.81
CA ALA A 13 -11.51 -11.56 -6.41
C ALA A 13 -11.88 -11.37 -7.90
N LEU A 14 -12.47 -10.22 -8.26
CA LEU A 14 -12.78 -9.90 -9.65
C LEU A 14 -11.49 -9.81 -10.48
N ILE A 15 -10.51 -9.03 -10.03
CA ILE A 15 -9.24 -8.84 -10.75
C ILE A 15 -8.52 -10.19 -10.93
N ALA A 16 -8.49 -11.04 -9.89
CA ALA A 16 -7.90 -12.38 -10.00
C ALA A 16 -8.58 -13.22 -11.08
N HIS A 17 -9.91 -13.17 -11.16
CA HIS A 17 -10.68 -13.83 -12.21
C HIS A 17 -10.34 -13.28 -13.61
N TRP A 18 -10.26 -11.94 -13.77
CA TRP A 18 -9.91 -11.31 -15.04
C TRP A 18 -8.48 -11.64 -15.50
N ILE A 19 -7.52 -11.67 -14.57
CA ILE A 19 -6.13 -12.07 -14.83
C ILE A 19 -6.07 -13.51 -15.35
N ALA A 20 -6.76 -14.42 -14.66
CA ALA A 20 -6.83 -15.82 -15.07
C ALA A 20 -7.50 -15.98 -16.45
N ALA A 21 -8.60 -15.25 -16.70
CA ALA A 21 -9.30 -15.26 -17.99
C ALA A 21 -8.45 -14.69 -19.14
N ALA A 22 -7.58 -13.72 -18.86
CA ALA A 22 -6.64 -13.17 -19.82
C ALA A 22 -5.42 -14.07 -20.09
N GLY A 23 -5.28 -15.19 -19.36
CA GLY A 23 -4.12 -16.06 -19.44
C GLY A 23 -2.83 -15.42 -18.90
N ALA A 24 -2.95 -14.35 -18.12
CA ALA A 24 -1.80 -13.66 -17.55
C ALA A 24 -1.34 -14.40 -16.29
N ASP A 25 -0.08 -14.82 -16.28
CA ASP A 25 0.51 -15.52 -15.15
C ASP A 25 1.24 -14.53 -14.22
N LEU A 26 0.67 -14.32 -13.04
CA LEU A 26 1.26 -13.47 -12.00
C LEU A 26 2.59 -14.02 -11.47
N SER A 27 2.88 -15.32 -11.66
CA SER A 27 4.17 -15.92 -11.28
C SER A 27 5.35 -15.36 -12.09
N LEU A 28 5.07 -14.79 -13.28
CA LEU A 28 6.07 -14.12 -14.11
C LEU A 28 6.46 -12.74 -13.55
N ILE A 29 5.66 -12.16 -12.64
CA ILE A 29 6.03 -10.92 -11.98
C ILE A 29 7.11 -11.23 -10.94
N PRO A 30 8.28 -10.58 -10.99
CA PRO A 30 9.32 -10.80 -9.99
C PRO A 30 8.76 -10.57 -8.58
N VAL A 31 8.93 -11.56 -7.69
CA VAL A 31 8.41 -11.47 -6.31
C VAL A 31 8.88 -10.22 -5.57
N ARG A 32 10.12 -9.79 -5.87
CA ARG A 32 10.71 -8.55 -5.38
C ARG A 32 9.90 -7.31 -5.76
N LEU A 33 9.34 -7.28 -6.97
CA LEU A 33 8.47 -6.20 -7.42
C LEU A 33 7.12 -6.25 -6.70
N LEU A 34 6.55 -7.44 -6.51
CA LEU A 34 5.29 -7.64 -5.77
C LEU A 34 5.37 -7.06 -4.34
N LEU A 35 6.53 -7.17 -3.70
CA LEU A 35 6.78 -6.61 -2.37
C LEU A 35 6.89 -5.08 -2.34
N VAL A 36 7.30 -4.43 -3.44
CA VAL A 36 7.40 -2.96 -3.51
C VAL A 36 6.05 -2.33 -3.88
N LEU A 37 5.21 -3.04 -4.63
CA LEU A 37 3.92 -2.50 -5.11
C LEU A 37 3.05 -1.91 -3.99
N PRO A 38 2.82 -2.57 -2.83
CA PRO A 38 2.05 -1.97 -1.75
C PRO A 38 2.65 -0.68 -1.20
N LEU A 39 3.99 -0.57 -1.14
CA LEU A 39 4.68 0.62 -0.64
C LEU A 39 4.44 1.86 -1.52
N VAL A 40 4.07 1.65 -2.78
CA VAL A 40 3.82 2.72 -3.77
C VAL A 40 2.32 2.93 -4.00
N LEU A 41 1.58 1.86 -4.27
CA LEU A 41 0.17 1.94 -4.63
C LEU A 41 -0.71 2.44 -3.48
N VAL A 42 -0.40 2.04 -2.24
CA VAL A 42 -1.22 2.42 -1.09
C VAL A 42 -1.11 3.93 -0.78
N PRO A 43 0.09 4.54 -0.71
CA PRO A 43 0.20 5.99 -0.58
C PRO A 43 -0.39 6.77 -1.75
N LEU A 44 -0.23 6.27 -2.99
CA LEU A 44 -0.82 6.90 -4.18
C LEU A 44 -2.35 6.90 -4.12
N ALA A 45 -2.95 5.78 -3.76
CA ALA A 45 -4.40 5.69 -3.61
C ALA A 45 -4.91 6.54 -2.44
N GLY A 46 -4.12 6.67 -1.38
CA GLY A 46 -4.38 7.59 -0.28
C GLY A 46 -4.52 9.05 -0.74
N GLN A 47 -3.90 9.44 -1.86
CA GLN A 47 -4.07 10.77 -2.46
C GLN A 47 -5.47 11.02 -3.05
N PHE A 48 -6.29 9.98 -3.15
CA PHE A 48 -7.68 10.06 -3.58
C PHE A 48 -8.66 9.75 -2.44
N GLY A 49 -8.17 9.75 -1.19
CA GLY A 49 -8.98 9.44 -0.01
C GLY A 49 -9.31 7.95 0.14
N MET A 50 -8.69 7.06 -0.63
CA MET A 50 -8.90 5.63 -0.51
C MET A 50 -8.32 5.12 0.82
N ASN A 51 -9.06 4.26 1.51
CA ASN A 51 -8.62 3.68 2.77
C ASN A 51 -7.57 2.59 2.51
N PRO A 52 -6.40 2.60 3.18
CA PRO A 52 -5.35 1.60 2.99
C PRO A 52 -5.79 0.14 3.18
N ILE A 53 -6.78 -0.16 4.04
CA ILE A 53 -7.30 -1.52 4.24
C ILE A 53 -7.78 -2.16 2.93
N LEU A 54 -8.28 -1.33 1.99
CA LEU A 54 -8.75 -1.79 0.68
C LEU A 54 -7.65 -2.54 -0.06
N PHE A 55 -6.41 -2.04 -0.02
CA PHE A 55 -5.29 -2.68 -0.71
C PHE A 55 -4.83 -3.93 0.02
N VAL A 56 -4.82 -3.92 1.37
CA VAL A 56 -4.47 -5.12 2.14
C VAL A 56 -5.43 -6.26 1.82
N SER A 57 -6.75 -6.01 1.81
CA SER A 57 -7.70 -7.05 1.46
C SER A 57 -7.65 -7.44 -0.03
N LEU A 58 -7.38 -6.50 -0.93
CA LEU A 58 -7.20 -6.78 -2.36
C LEU A 58 -5.98 -7.67 -2.63
N PHE A 59 -4.81 -7.33 -2.08
CA PHE A 59 -3.60 -8.13 -2.25
C PHE A 59 -3.72 -9.51 -1.63
N ALA A 60 -4.43 -9.64 -0.50
CA ALA A 60 -4.68 -10.93 0.12
C ALA A 60 -5.49 -11.90 -0.76
N GLN A 61 -6.29 -11.41 -1.71
CA GLN A 61 -7.02 -12.25 -2.67
C GLN A 61 -6.24 -12.53 -3.95
N LEU A 62 -5.30 -11.64 -4.32
CA LEU A 62 -4.57 -11.70 -5.58
C LEU A 62 -3.27 -12.51 -5.50
N LEU A 63 -2.61 -12.49 -4.35
CA LEU A 63 -1.29 -13.10 -4.19
C LEU A 63 -1.40 -14.55 -3.71
N PRO A 64 -0.61 -15.47 -4.27
CA PRO A 64 -0.40 -16.78 -3.70
C PRO A 64 0.16 -16.70 -2.26
N PRO A 65 0.04 -17.77 -1.47
CA PRO A 65 0.68 -17.85 -0.16
C PRO A 65 2.18 -17.53 -0.24
N PRO A 66 2.77 -16.83 0.76
CA PRO A 66 4.19 -16.46 0.75
C PRO A 66 5.16 -17.63 0.49
N ALA A 67 4.81 -18.82 0.98
CA ALA A 67 5.61 -20.03 0.78
C ALA A 67 5.71 -20.46 -0.70
N GLU A 68 4.66 -20.26 -1.49
CA GLU A 68 4.65 -20.54 -2.94
C GLU A 68 5.45 -19.48 -3.72
N LEU A 69 5.51 -18.27 -3.19
CA LEU A 69 6.30 -17.16 -3.73
C LEU A 69 7.79 -17.24 -3.33
N GLY A 70 8.17 -18.21 -2.50
CA GLY A 70 9.54 -18.38 -2.02
C GLY A 70 10.02 -17.29 -1.06
N ILE A 71 9.11 -16.58 -0.39
CA ILE A 71 9.42 -15.46 0.52
C ILE A 71 8.93 -15.70 1.94
N SER A 72 9.55 -15.01 2.89
CA SER A 72 9.07 -14.99 4.27
C SER A 72 7.69 -14.30 4.37
N PRO A 73 6.74 -14.84 5.16
CA PRO A 73 5.49 -14.15 5.47
C PRO A 73 5.70 -12.76 6.08
N VAL A 74 6.81 -12.58 6.81
CA VAL A 74 7.16 -11.30 7.44
C VAL A 74 7.40 -10.22 6.38
N SER A 75 8.07 -10.55 5.27
CA SER A 75 8.38 -9.61 4.19
C SER A 75 7.10 -9.09 3.52
N LEU A 76 6.11 -9.97 3.30
CA LEU A 76 4.81 -9.58 2.74
C LEU A 76 4.00 -8.71 3.71
N VAL A 77 3.98 -9.08 5.00
CA VAL A 77 3.30 -8.29 6.04
C VAL A 77 3.92 -6.89 6.15
N LEU A 78 5.25 -6.79 6.14
CA LEU A 78 5.96 -5.51 6.18
C LEU A 78 5.69 -4.66 4.94
N ALA A 79 5.63 -5.25 3.75
CA ALA A 79 5.26 -4.54 2.53
C ALA A 79 3.85 -3.91 2.65
N LEU A 80 2.85 -4.71 3.03
CA LEU A 80 1.46 -4.26 3.13
C LEU A 80 1.26 -3.22 4.22
N THR A 81 1.77 -3.49 5.42
CA THR A 81 1.65 -2.58 6.58
C THR A 81 2.51 -1.34 6.43
N GLY A 82 3.68 -1.44 5.80
CA GLY A 82 4.53 -0.31 5.45
C GLY A 82 3.85 0.64 4.46
N GLY A 83 3.24 0.10 3.41
CA GLY A 83 2.50 0.90 2.44
C GLY A 83 1.31 1.64 3.09
N TRP A 84 0.60 0.96 3.98
CA TRP A 84 -0.42 1.59 4.81
C TRP A 84 0.16 2.72 5.65
N ALA A 85 1.22 2.44 6.41
CA ALA A 85 1.83 3.41 7.31
C ALA A 85 2.29 4.67 6.56
N LEU A 86 2.84 4.52 5.35
CA LEU A 86 3.24 5.63 4.48
C LEU A 86 2.07 6.46 3.97
N ALA A 87 0.87 5.88 3.81
CA ALA A 87 -0.32 6.62 3.40
C ALA A 87 -0.79 7.62 4.47
N ALA A 88 -0.55 7.34 5.76
CA ALA A 88 -0.99 8.18 6.86
C ALA A 88 -0.41 9.62 6.82
N PRO A 89 0.92 9.82 6.70
CA PRO A 89 1.51 11.15 6.62
C PRO A 89 1.47 11.78 5.23
N THR A 90 1.26 11.00 4.15
CA THR A 90 1.28 11.50 2.77
C THR A 90 -0.08 11.89 2.23
N SER A 91 -1.18 11.40 2.80
CA SER A 91 -2.52 11.67 2.28
C SER A 91 -3.09 12.95 2.89
N PRO A 92 -3.58 13.92 2.08
CA PRO A 92 -4.27 15.11 2.59
C PRO A 92 -5.67 14.81 3.16
N PHE A 93 -6.12 13.55 3.13
CA PHE A 93 -7.43 13.11 3.59
C PHE A 93 -7.40 12.35 4.91
N THR A 94 -6.21 12.11 5.48
CA THR A 94 -6.09 11.42 6.76
C THR A 94 -6.43 12.36 7.90
N ALA A 95 -7.02 11.82 8.97
CA ALA A 95 -7.42 12.61 10.13
C ALA A 95 -6.22 13.33 10.76
N SER A 96 -5.07 12.67 10.87
CA SER A 96 -3.83 13.25 11.38
C SER A 96 -3.43 14.49 10.59
N VAL A 97 -3.37 14.39 9.26
CA VAL A 97 -2.99 15.51 8.39
C VAL A 97 -4.01 16.65 8.47
N MET A 98 -5.31 16.35 8.46
CA MET A 98 -6.37 17.37 8.54
C MET A 98 -6.39 18.11 9.90
N ILE A 99 -6.18 17.38 11.01
CA ILE A 99 -6.12 17.98 12.34
C ILE A 99 -4.88 18.88 12.44
N ILE A 100 -3.71 18.38 12.03
CA ILE A 100 -2.45 19.16 12.05
C ILE A 100 -2.55 20.39 11.15
N SER A 101 -3.13 20.27 9.95
CA SER A 101 -3.28 21.41 9.05
C SER A 101 -4.19 22.48 9.62
N ARG A 102 -5.26 22.08 10.34
CA ARG A 102 -6.16 23.02 11.03
C ARG A 102 -5.48 23.74 12.18
N ILE A 103 -4.67 23.05 12.98
CA ILE A 103 -3.88 23.65 14.06
C ILE A 103 -2.83 24.60 13.47
N GLY A 104 -2.12 24.17 12.44
CA GLY A 104 -1.09 24.95 11.75
C GLY A 104 -1.61 26.09 10.89
N LYS A 105 -2.94 26.19 10.68
CA LYS A 105 -3.59 27.15 9.76
C LYS A 105 -3.02 27.08 8.33
N VAL A 106 -2.66 25.89 7.88
CA VAL A 106 -2.14 25.61 6.54
C VAL A 106 -3.06 24.62 5.80
N THR A 107 -2.81 24.39 4.51
CA THR A 107 -3.56 23.40 3.75
C THR A 107 -3.15 21.97 4.13
N PRO A 108 -4.03 20.96 4.05
CA PRO A 108 -3.66 19.55 4.25
C PRO A 108 -2.51 19.10 3.32
N LYS A 109 -2.48 19.61 2.09
CA LYS A 109 -1.40 19.34 1.11
C LYS A 109 -0.04 19.84 1.59
N GLU A 110 -0.01 20.97 2.30
CA GLU A 110 1.23 21.52 2.86
C GLU A 110 1.82 20.57 3.91
N VAL A 111 1.00 20.08 4.84
CA VAL A 111 1.43 19.11 5.84
C VAL A 111 1.85 17.79 5.18
N ALA A 112 1.02 17.27 4.27
CA ALA A 112 1.27 16.00 3.59
C ALA A 112 2.54 15.97 2.74
N PHE A 113 2.81 17.03 1.98
CA PHE A 113 3.91 17.04 1.01
C PHE A 113 5.11 17.87 1.45
N LYS A 114 4.91 19.05 2.03
CA LYS A 114 6.05 19.91 2.42
C LYS A 114 6.63 19.49 3.75
N TRP A 115 5.81 19.19 4.75
CA TRP A 115 6.31 18.84 6.09
C TRP A 115 6.73 17.37 6.15
N ASN A 116 5.94 16.47 5.57
CA ASN A 116 6.23 15.02 5.60
C ASN A 116 7.01 14.50 4.39
N GLY A 117 7.17 15.26 3.31
CA GLY A 117 7.66 14.73 2.02
C GLY A 117 9.01 14.02 2.11
N ILE A 118 10.02 14.68 2.69
CA ILE A 118 11.37 14.08 2.81
C ILE A 118 11.33 12.84 3.71
N PHE A 119 10.66 12.93 4.86
CA PHE A 119 10.50 11.80 5.77
C PHE A 119 9.87 10.59 5.07
N VAL A 120 8.79 10.82 4.32
CA VAL A 120 8.10 9.76 3.57
C VAL A 120 9.00 9.14 2.52
N VAL A 121 9.72 9.95 1.74
CA VAL A 121 10.61 9.43 0.69
C VAL A 121 11.70 8.56 1.31
N LEU A 122 12.32 9.02 2.40
CA LEU A 122 13.35 8.25 3.10
C LEU A 122 12.76 6.98 3.75
N ALA A 123 11.58 7.05 4.35
CA ALA A 123 10.89 5.91 4.93
C ALA A 123 10.49 4.89 3.85
N ALA A 124 10.00 5.34 2.70
CA ALA A 124 9.64 4.49 1.57
C ALA A 124 10.87 3.78 1.00
N ILE A 125 11.99 4.48 0.82
CA ILE A 125 13.26 3.90 0.39
C ILE A 125 13.76 2.89 1.43
N GLY A 126 13.78 3.26 2.70
CA GLY A 126 14.24 2.39 3.79
C GLY A 126 13.41 1.12 3.90
N LEU A 127 12.07 1.23 3.83
CA LEU A 127 11.16 0.09 3.83
C LEU A 127 11.33 -0.77 2.57
N ALA A 128 11.47 -0.17 1.40
CA ALA A 128 11.69 -0.91 0.16
C ALA A 128 12.98 -1.72 0.26
N VAL A 129 14.10 -1.09 0.65
CA VAL A 129 15.38 -1.79 0.86
C VAL A 129 15.24 -2.89 1.90
N TRP A 130 14.61 -2.60 3.05
CA TRP A 130 14.45 -3.58 4.12
C TRP A 130 13.66 -4.82 3.68
N VAL A 131 12.53 -4.61 2.99
CA VAL A 131 11.71 -5.72 2.48
C VAL A 131 12.47 -6.53 1.42
N GLN A 132 13.32 -5.90 0.59
CA GLN A 132 14.19 -6.62 -0.35
C GLN A 132 15.27 -7.45 0.34
N LEU A 133 15.80 -7.00 1.47
CA LEU A 133 16.82 -7.74 2.22
C LEU A 133 16.24 -8.98 2.93
N LEU A 134 14.93 -8.98 3.20
CA LEU A 134 14.21 -10.09 3.81
C LEU A 134 13.57 -11.04 2.78
N ALA A 135 13.64 -10.72 1.49
CA ALA A 135 13.01 -11.46 0.39
C ALA A 135 13.89 -12.60 -0.12
#